data_AF-A0A1V5AD14-F1
#
_entry.id   AF-A0A1V5AD14-F1
#
_cell.length_a   1.000
_cell.length_b   1.000
_cell.length_c   1.000
_cell.angle_alpha   90.00
_cell.angle_beta   90.00
_cell.angle_gamma   90.00
#
_symmetry.space_group_name_H-M   'P 1'
#
loop_
_entity.id
_entity.type
_entity.pdbx_description
1 polymer ?
#
loop_
_entity_poly.entity_id
_entity_poly.type
_entity_poly.pdbx_seq_one_letter_code
_entity_poly.pdbx_strand_id
1 'polypeptide(L)'
;MWSEILGDFSDSPSQTRVIKFLLENGFGVNEDGRITCNDIEIPSTQVAKALGTDRRVVDTTAQRILSLPLHRDIFTHMRAAPDLSRVAEHLDLSVMTILPRDASEKGIVSAAVRVIAEAGVSIRQIYVTDPLLSEEPRLVVIIDGEFPTPVIEGLRHLPQVRRIIL
;
A
#
# COMPACT_ATOMS: atom_id res chain seq x y z
N MET A 1 5.05 13.17 -6.67
CA MET A 1 5.49 12.90 -5.29
C MET A 1 6.28 11.60 -5.20
N TRP A 2 5.69 10.41 -5.33
CA TRP A 2 6.49 9.16 -5.29
C TRP A 2 7.56 9.07 -6.37
N SER A 3 7.27 9.58 -7.56
CA SER A 3 8.25 9.68 -8.65
C SER A 3 9.48 10.53 -8.30
N GLU A 4 9.30 11.59 -7.49
CA GLU A 4 10.38 12.47 -7.02
C GLU A 4 11.22 11.75 -5.97
N ILE A 5 10.55 11.11 -5.00
CA ILE A 5 11.21 10.32 -3.96
C ILE A 5 12.05 9.18 -4.55
N LEU A 6 11.51 8.47 -5.54
CA LEU A 6 12.22 7.41 -6.26
C LEU A 6 13.31 7.97 -7.19
N GLY A 7 13.10 9.16 -7.75
CA GLY A 7 14.06 9.86 -8.60
C GLY A 7 15.37 10.14 -7.89
N ASP A 8 15.30 10.54 -6.62
CA ASP A 8 16.47 10.81 -5.77
C ASP A 8 17.31 9.59 -5.43
N PHE A 9 16.89 8.39 -5.83
CA PHE A 9 17.61 7.12 -5.63
C PHE A 9 17.85 6.37 -6.95
N SER A 10 17.50 7.00 -8.09
CA SER A 10 17.58 6.39 -9.43
C SER A 10 19.00 6.04 -9.87
N ASP A 11 20.02 6.65 -9.25
CA ASP A 11 21.44 6.35 -9.43
C ASP A 11 21.85 5.00 -8.82
N SER A 12 20.99 4.39 -7.99
CA SER A 12 21.24 3.09 -7.36
C SER A 12 20.01 2.17 -7.42
N PRO A 13 20.01 1.16 -8.31
CA PRO A 13 18.92 0.19 -8.40
C PRO A 13 18.66 -0.57 -7.09
N SER A 14 19.71 -0.84 -6.31
CA SER A 14 19.61 -1.56 -5.05
C SER A 14 18.95 -0.70 -3.96
N GLN A 15 19.31 0.59 -3.86
CA GLN A 15 18.63 1.51 -2.92
C GLN A 15 17.20 1.82 -3.34
N THR A 16 16.94 1.96 -4.65
CA THR A 16 15.58 2.12 -5.18
C THR A 16 14.68 0.96 -4.75
N ARG A 17 15.17 -0.29 -4.80
CA ARG A 17 14.41 -1.46 -4.30
C ARG A 17 14.11 -1.38 -2.82
N VAL A 18 15.06 -0.92 -2.00
CA VAL A 18 14.84 -0.73 -0.56
C VAL A 18 13.73 0.29 -0.33
N ILE A 19 13.78 1.46 -0.96
CA ILE A 19 12.75 2.49 -0.79
C ILE A 19 11.37 2.02 -1.22
N LYS A 20 11.25 1.37 -2.39
CA LYS A 20 9.96 0.82 -2.84
C LYS A 20 9.38 -0.11 -1.80
N PHE A 21 10.21 -1.02 -1.27
CA PHE A 21 9.79 -1.94 -0.22
C PHE A 21 9.36 -1.22 1.06
N LEU A 22 10.07 -0.20 1.51
CA LEU A 22 9.66 0.57 2.69
C LEU A 22 8.30 1.26 2.48
N LEU A 23 8.11 1.90 1.31
CA LEU A 23 6.85 2.57 0.96
C LEU A 23 5.67 1.59 0.84
N GLU A 24 5.88 0.45 0.17
CA GLU A 24 4.85 -0.58 -0.01
C GLU A 24 4.37 -1.19 1.32
N ASN A 25 5.25 -1.26 2.32
CA ASN A 25 4.96 -1.90 3.62
C ASN A 25 4.70 -0.89 4.75
N GLY A 26 4.75 0.42 4.46
CA GLY A 26 4.61 1.47 5.48
C GLY A 26 5.72 1.44 6.53
N PHE A 27 6.92 1.00 6.17
CA PHE A 27 8.08 1.01 7.06
C PHE A 27 8.71 2.39 7.10
N GLY A 28 9.09 2.81 8.31
CA GLY A 28 9.75 4.07 8.58
C GLY A 28 11.26 3.94 8.73
N VAL A 29 11.88 5.09 9.00
CA VAL A 29 13.28 5.21 9.42
C VAL A 29 13.31 6.13 10.63
N ASN A 30 13.87 5.67 11.75
CA ASN A 30 14.02 6.52 12.92
C ASN A 30 15.22 7.47 12.81
N GLU A 31 15.36 8.39 13.77
CA GLU A 31 16.43 9.39 13.80
C GLU A 31 17.86 8.80 13.80
N ASP A 32 18.02 7.57 14.30
CA ASP A 32 19.30 6.85 14.31
C ASP A 32 19.60 6.12 12.99
N GLY A 33 18.70 6.22 12.01
CA GLY A 33 18.83 5.58 10.70
C GLY A 33 18.59 4.08 10.74
N ARG A 34 17.71 3.62 11.62
CA ARG A 34 17.20 2.24 11.68
C ARG A 34 15.86 2.14 10.99
N ILE A 35 15.64 1.05 10.27
CA ILE A 35 14.33 0.75 9.68
C ILE A 35 13.36 0.45 10.82
N THR A 36 12.14 0.96 10.74
CA THR A 36 11.10 0.70 11.74
C THR A 36 9.82 0.18 11.10
N CYS A 37 9.10 -0.66 11.82
CA CYS A 37 7.67 -0.87 11.60
C CYS A 37 6.96 -0.22 12.79
N ASN A 38 6.32 0.93 12.53
CA ASN A 38 5.83 1.81 13.58
C ASN A 38 6.98 2.16 14.55
N ASP A 39 6.83 1.81 15.83
CA ASP A 39 7.76 2.17 16.89
C ASP A 39 8.78 1.03 17.20
N ILE A 40 8.82 0.00 16.36
CA ILE A 40 9.67 -1.19 16.52
C ILE A 40 10.80 -1.16 15.49
N GLU A 41 12.04 -1.23 15.95
CA GLU A 41 13.20 -1.36 15.07
C GLU A 41 13.25 -2.74 14.40
N ILE A 42 13.44 -2.74 13.08
CA ILE A 42 13.67 -3.94 12.29
C ILE A 42 15.16 -3.99 11.93
N PRO A 43 15.88 -5.08 12.29
CA PRO A 43 17.28 -5.23 11.90
C PRO A 43 17.46 -5.18 10.39
N SER A 44 18.42 -4.37 9.90
CA SER A 44 18.74 -4.25 8.48
C SER A 44 19.05 -5.59 7.81
N THR A 45 19.56 -6.57 8.57
CA THR A 45 19.78 -7.95 8.09
C THR A 45 18.49 -8.66 7.68
N GLN A 46 17.37 -8.44 8.38
CA GLN A 46 16.08 -9.05 8.05
C GLN A 46 15.46 -8.39 6.81
N VAL A 47 15.53 -7.06 6.73
CA VAL A 47 15.09 -6.31 5.54
C VAL A 47 15.91 -6.73 4.31
N ALA A 48 17.23 -6.80 4.47
CA ALA A 48 18.14 -7.20 3.40
C ALA A 48 17.87 -8.63 2.91
N LYS A 49 17.59 -9.56 3.83
CA LYS A 49 17.20 -10.93 3.50
C LYS A 49 15.90 -10.97 2.71
N ALA A 50 14.87 -10.21 3.11
CA ALA A 50 13.60 -10.13 2.39
C ALA A 50 13.77 -9.58 0.97
N LEU A 51 14.72 -8.67 0.77
CA LEU A 51 15.02 -8.04 -0.53
C LEU A 51 16.10 -8.76 -1.35
N GLY A 52 16.73 -9.81 -0.82
CA GLY A 52 17.87 -10.46 -1.47
C GLY A 52 19.05 -9.50 -1.73
N THR A 53 19.33 -8.57 -0.81
CA THR A 53 20.42 -7.59 -0.93
C THR A 53 21.38 -7.63 0.27
N ASP A 54 22.45 -6.84 0.24
CA ASP A 54 23.40 -6.72 1.36
C ASP A 54 22.84 -5.76 2.41
N ARG A 55 23.00 -6.09 3.71
CA ARG A 55 22.53 -5.22 4.82
C ARG A 55 23.08 -3.79 4.74
N ARG A 56 24.29 -3.61 4.20
CA ARG A 56 24.91 -2.29 4.01
C ARG A 56 24.15 -1.43 3.02
N VAL A 57 23.46 -2.02 2.04
CA VAL A 57 22.57 -1.28 1.12
C VAL A 57 21.39 -0.71 1.92
N VAL A 58 20.79 -1.51 2.81
CA VAL A 58 19.69 -1.05 3.67
C VAL A 58 20.18 0.07 4.59
N ASP A 59 21.31 -0.14 5.27
CA ASP A 59 21.90 0.86 6.18
C ASP A 59 22.21 2.19 5.45
N THR A 60 22.86 2.12 4.29
CA THR A 60 23.18 3.33 3.49
C THR A 60 21.94 4.00 2.91
N THR A 61 20.89 3.24 2.57
CA THR A 61 19.61 3.80 2.12
C THR A 61 18.95 4.58 3.25
N ALA A 62 18.90 4.02 4.47
CA ALA A 62 18.32 4.69 5.64
C ALA A 62 19.06 6.01 5.97
N GLN A 63 20.39 6.00 5.92
CA GLN A 63 21.19 7.22 6.10
C GLN A 63 20.94 8.26 5.00
N ARG A 64 20.81 7.82 3.73
CA ARG A 64 20.49 8.71 2.62
C ARG A 64 19.09 9.32 2.76
N ILE A 65 18.09 8.54 3.18
CA ILE A 65 16.74 9.02 3.51
C ILE A 65 16.83 10.16 4.53
N LEU A 66 17.57 9.97 5.63
CA LEU A 66 17.72 10.98 6.66
C LEU A 66 18.51 12.22 6.22
N SER A 67 19.32 12.13 5.17
CA SER A 67 20.08 13.26 4.63
C SER A 67 19.25 14.19 3.74
N LEU A 68 18.09 13.71 3.26
CA LEU A 68 17.18 14.46 2.39
C LEU A 68 15.99 14.96 3.22
N PRO A 69 15.75 16.28 3.34
CA PRO A 69 14.72 16.82 4.23
C PRO A 69 13.31 16.26 3.97
N LEU A 70 12.88 16.21 2.69
CA LEU A 70 11.56 15.68 2.32
C LEU A 70 11.41 14.20 2.71
N HIS A 71 12.43 13.39 2.43
CA HIS A 71 12.40 11.95 2.72
C HIS A 71 12.45 11.72 4.22
N ARG A 72 13.29 12.44 4.95
CA ARG A 72 13.32 12.41 6.42
C ARG A 72 11.91 12.63 6.97
N ASP A 73 11.24 13.71 6.57
CA ASP A 73 9.89 14.02 7.07
C ASP A 73 8.89 12.89 6.76
N ILE A 74 8.94 12.32 5.56
CA ILE A 74 8.04 11.24 5.17
C ILE A 74 8.32 9.95 5.97
N PHE A 75 9.58 9.50 6.01
CA PHE A 75 9.94 8.19 6.56
C PHE A 75 9.98 8.17 8.10
N THR A 76 10.22 9.31 8.76
CA THR A 76 10.13 9.40 10.23
C THR A 76 8.69 9.36 10.73
N HIS A 77 7.72 9.79 9.92
CA HIS A 77 6.30 9.76 10.25
C HIS A 77 5.53 8.57 9.63
N MET A 78 6.20 7.76 8.81
CA MET A 78 5.59 6.61 8.16
C MET A 78 5.16 5.57 9.20
N ARG A 79 3.94 5.06 9.04
CA ARG A 79 3.38 4.01 9.90
C ARG A 79 2.76 2.90 9.06
N ALA A 80 2.98 1.67 9.48
CA ALA A 80 2.37 0.49 8.89
C ALA A 80 0.92 0.37 9.38
N ALA A 81 0.00 0.17 8.44
CA ALA A 81 -1.40 -0.10 8.73
C ALA A 81 -1.71 -1.60 8.56
N PRO A 82 -2.59 -2.18 9.40
CA PRO A 82 -2.97 -3.58 9.25
C PRO A 82 -3.73 -3.83 7.95
N ASP A 83 -3.48 -4.96 7.29
CA ASP A 83 -4.27 -5.44 6.14
C ASP A 83 -5.21 -6.55 6.60
N LEU A 84 -6.49 -6.23 6.77
CA LEU A 84 -7.50 -7.20 7.23
C LEU A 84 -7.83 -8.24 6.15
N SER A 85 -7.44 -8.03 4.88
CA SER A 85 -7.78 -8.97 3.80
C SER A 85 -7.18 -10.37 4.03
N ARG A 86 -6.04 -10.42 4.74
CA ARG A 86 -5.33 -11.66 5.05
C ARG A 86 -5.92 -12.46 6.20
N VAL A 87 -6.79 -11.84 6.99
CA VAL A 87 -7.41 -12.46 8.18
C VAL A 87 -8.94 -12.45 8.11
N ALA A 88 -9.51 -12.01 6.98
CA ALA A 88 -10.95 -11.81 6.81
C ALA A 88 -11.76 -13.09 7.06
N GLU A 89 -11.29 -14.24 6.54
CA GLU A 89 -11.93 -15.56 6.73
C GLU A 89 -12.05 -15.97 8.21
N HIS A 90 -11.16 -15.47 9.06
CA HIS A 90 -11.17 -15.77 10.50
C HIS A 90 -12.06 -14.81 11.30
N LEU A 91 -12.53 -13.73 10.70
CA LEU A 91 -13.21 -12.63 11.38
C LEU A 91 -14.65 -12.40 10.86
N ASP A 92 -15.20 -13.33 10.08
CA ASP A 92 -16.52 -13.18 9.43
C ASP A 92 -16.61 -11.90 8.56
N LEU A 93 -15.50 -11.59 7.89
CA LEU A 93 -15.38 -10.45 6.98
C LEU A 93 -15.33 -10.97 5.54
N SER A 94 -15.96 -10.24 4.63
CA SER A 94 -15.76 -10.45 3.18
C SER A 94 -14.80 -9.42 2.61
N VAL A 95 -13.97 -9.87 1.66
CA VAL A 95 -13.03 -9.02 0.92
C VAL A 95 -13.49 -8.91 -0.52
N MET A 96 -13.47 -7.71 -1.07
CA MET A 96 -13.63 -7.49 -2.50
C MET A 96 -12.44 -6.71 -3.03
N THR A 97 -11.75 -7.30 -3.99
CA THR A 97 -10.68 -6.64 -4.74
C THR A 97 -11.21 -6.18 -6.10
N ILE A 98 -11.15 -4.88 -6.33
CA ILE A 98 -11.57 -4.23 -7.56
C ILE A 98 -10.31 -3.84 -8.32
N LEU A 99 -10.15 -4.43 -9.51
CA LEU A 99 -9.09 -4.11 -10.44
C LEU A 99 -9.60 -3.05 -11.42
N PRO A 100 -9.04 -1.83 -11.41
CA PRO A 100 -9.42 -0.79 -12.36
C PRO A 100 -8.88 -1.10 -13.76
N ARG A 101 -9.51 -0.50 -14.78
CA ARG A 101 -8.99 -0.52 -16.16
C ARG A 101 -7.75 0.36 -16.29
N ASP A 102 -7.82 1.54 -15.69
CA ASP A 102 -6.73 2.50 -15.56
C ASP A 102 -6.73 3.01 -14.12
N ALA A 103 -5.70 2.66 -13.36
CA ALA A 103 -5.57 3.06 -11.96
C ALA A 103 -5.26 4.55 -11.75
N SER A 104 -4.92 5.27 -12.82
CA SER A 104 -4.71 6.72 -12.80
C SER A 104 -6.01 7.52 -13.01
N GLU A 105 -7.10 6.86 -13.41
CA GLU A 105 -8.38 7.50 -13.64
C GLU A 105 -8.96 8.08 -12.34
N LYS A 106 -9.53 9.28 -12.43
CA LYS A 106 -10.17 9.93 -11.29
C LYS A 106 -11.54 9.30 -11.01
N GLY A 107 -11.91 9.24 -9.73
CA GLY A 107 -13.26 8.90 -9.31
C GLY A 107 -13.55 7.41 -9.12
N ILE A 108 -12.57 6.53 -9.32
CA ILE A 108 -12.68 5.07 -9.08
C ILE A 108 -13.18 4.81 -7.65
N VAL A 109 -12.50 5.38 -6.66
CA VAL A 109 -12.84 5.21 -5.23
C VAL A 109 -14.23 5.76 -4.93
N SER A 110 -14.55 6.99 -5.37
CA SER A 110 -15.86 7.59 -5.12
C SER A 110 -17.00 6.82 -5.77
N ALA A 111 -16.79 6.29 -6.98
CA ALA A 111 -17.80 5.50 -7.69
C ALA A 111 -18.09 4.19 -6.95
N ALA A 112 -17.04 3.50 -6.50
CA ALA A 112 -17.17 2.27 -5.74
C ALA A 112 -17.85 2.49 -4.38
N VAL A 113 -17.39 3.49 -3.63
CA VAL A 113 -17.96 3.83 -2.31
C VAL A 113 -19.43 4.21 -2.44
N ARG A 114 -19.82 4.95 -3.48
CA ARG A 114 -21.23 5.30 -3.73
C ARG A 114 -22.10 4.06 -3.89
N VAL A 115 -21.70 3.09 -4.72
CA VAL A 115 -22.47 1.85 -4.93
C VAL A 115 -22.65 1.08 -3.62
N ILE A 116 -21.59 0.99 -2.80
CA ILE A 116 -21.63 0.28 -1.52
C ILE A 116 -22.54 1.02 -0.51
N ALA A 117 -22.41 2.35 -0.43
CA ALA A 117 -23.17 3.18 0.49
C ALA A 117 -24.67 3.23 0.15
N GLU A 118 -25.04 3.28 -1.13
CA GLU A 118 -26.45 3.24 -1.59
C GLU A 118 -27.13 1.91 -1.25
N ALA A 119 -26.36 0.83 -1.14
CA ALA A 119 -26.86 -0.47 -0.67
C ALA A 119 -26.92 -0.58 0.88
N GLY A 120 -26.55 0.48 1.62
CA GLY A 120 -26.57 0.50 3.08
C GLY A 120 -25.49 -0.37 3.73
N VAL A 121 -24.44 -0.73 3.00
CA VAL A 121 -23.37 -1.61 3.50
C VAL A 121 -22.30 -0.79 4.21
N SER A 122 -21.94 -1.20 5.43
CA SER A 122 -20.86 -0.59 6.20
C SER A 122 -19.50 -1.13 5.75
N ILE A 123 -18.54 -0.23 5.51
CA ILE A 123 -17.16 -0.58 5.15
C ILE A 123 -16.34 -0.68 6.43
N ARG A 124 -15.75 -1.85 6.67
CA ARG A 124 -14.83 -2.10 7.80
C ARG A 124 -13.44 -1.57 7.53
N GLN A 125 -12.94 -1.81 6.31
CA GLN A 125 -11.66 -1.27 5.84
C GLN A 125 -11.73 -1.04 4.33
N ILE A 126 -11.08 0.02 3.86
CA ILE A 126 -10.89 0.33 2.46
C ILE A 126 -9.48 0.85 2.26
N TYR A 127 -8.78 0.35 1.25
CA TYR A 127 -7.47 0.87 0.88
C TYR A 127 -7.22 0.69 -0.63
N VAL A 128 -6.27 1.48 -1.14
CA VAL A 128 -5.81 1.41 -2.53
C VAL A 128 -4.32 1.15 -2.56
N THR A 129 -3.85 0.41 -3.57
CA THR A 129 -2.42 0.36 -3.87
C THR A 129 -2.07 1.37 -4.95
N ASP A 130 -0.94 2.06 -4.79
CA ASP A 130 -0.53 3.14 -5.68
C ASP A 130 0.03 2.61 -7.01
N PRO A 131 -0.37 3.17 -8.17
CA PRO A 131 0.12 2.74 -9.48
C PRO A 131 1.62 2.96 -9.74
N LEU A 132 2.30 3.80 -8.97
CA LEU A 132 3.75 3.99 -9.06
C LEU A 132 4.52 2.97 -8.24
N LEU A 133 3.86 2.30 -7.28
CA LEU A 133 4.46 1.35 -6.36
C LEU A 133 4.02 -0.10 -6.64
N SER A 134 2.85 -0.32 -7.23
CA SER A 134 2.30 -1.64 -7.46
C SER A 134 2.14 -1.94 -8.95
N GLU A 135 2.60 -3.11 -9.39
CA GLU A 135 2.41 -3.58 -10.78
C GLU A 135 0.95 -3.86 -11.12
N GLU A 136 0.14 -4.23 -10.11
CA GLU A 136 -1.29 -4.42 -10.26
C GLU A 136 -2.05 -3.62 -9.18
N PRO A 137 -2.26 -2.32 -9.44
CA PRO A 137 -2.96 -1.43 -8.52
C PRO A 137 -4.40 -1.88 -8.33
N ARG A 138 -4.88 -1.85 -7.10
CA ARG A 138 -6.19 -2.37 -6.72
C ARG A 138 -6.85 -1.48 -5.68
N LEU A 139 -8.18 -1.47 -5.71
CA LEU A 139 -9.01 -1.00 -4.62
C LEU A 139 -9.50 -2.24 -3.86
N VAL A 140 -9.24 -2.30 -2.55
CA VAL A 140 -9.70 -3.37 -1.69
C VAL A 140 -10.74 -2.81 -0.73
N VAL A 141 -11.89 -3.47 -0.65
CA VAL A 141 -12.98 -3.15 0.26
C VAL A 141 -13.24 -4.37 1.13
N ILE A 142 -13.39 -4.15 2.43
CA ILE A 142 -13.66 -5.18 3.42
C ILE A 142 -14.91 -4.78 4.19
N ILE A 143 -15.85 -5.71 4.32
CA ILE A 143 -17.14 -5.51 5.00
C ILE A 143 -17.40 -6.65 5.99
N ASP A 144 -18.37 -6.47 6.89
CA ASP A 144 -18.90 -7.56 7.70
C ASP A 144 -19.90 -8.40 6.87
N GLY A 145 -19.90 -9.72 7.06
CA GLY A 145 -20.79 -10.63 6.33
C GLY A 145 -20.51 -10.66 4.82
N GLU A 146 -21.52 -10.99 4.00
CA GLU A 146 -21.38 -11.16 2.55
C GLU A 146 -21.72 -9.90 1.75
N PHE A 147 -21.07 -9.72 0.59
CA PHE A 147 -21.42 -8.64 -0.34
C PHE A 147 -22.80 -8.86 -0.97
N PRO A 148 -23.75 -7.93 -0.83
CA PRO A 148 -25.05 -8.06 -1.48
C PRO A 148 -24.94 -8.08 -3.01
N THR A 149 -25.79 -8.86 -3.68
CA THR A 149 -25.84 -8.92 -5.16
C THR A 149 -25.92 -7.54 -5.82
N PRO A 150 -26.72 -6.57 -5.34
CA PRO A 150 -26.75 -5.22 -5.93
C PRO A 150 -25.40 -4.50 -5.89
N VAL A 151 -24.57 -4.75 -4.87
CA VAL A 151 -23.22 -4.16 -4.77
C VAL A 151 -22.30 -4.80 -5.82
N ILE A 152 -22.28 -6.13 -5.90
CA ILE A 152 -21.45 -6.86 -6.86
C ILE A 152 -21.78 -6.44 -8.30
N GLU A 153 -23.08 -6.45 -8.64
CA GLU A 153 -23.54 -6.05 -9.96
C GLU A 153 -23.31 -4.56 -10.22
N GLY A 154 -23.63 -3.68 -9.27
CA GLY A 154 -23.39 -2.24 -9.41
C GLY A 154 -21.93 -1.90 -9.70
N LEU A 155 -21.00 -2.56 -9.00
CA LEU A 155 -19.56 -2.38 -9.22
C LEU A 155 -19.10 -2.96 -10.56
N ARG A 156 -19.65 -4.10 -11.02
CA ARG A 156 -19.32 -4.67 -12.34
C ARG A 156 -19.73 -3.74 -13.50
N HIS A 157 -20.78 -2.96 -13.33
CA HIS A 157 -21.27 -2.03 -14.34
C HIS A 157 -20.52 -0.68 -14.35
N LEU A 158 -19.63 -0.43 -13.38
CA LEU A 158 -18.83 0.78 -13.38
C LEU A 158 -17.85 0.76 -14.57
N PRO A 159 -17.78 1.83 -15.38
CA PRO A 159 -16.89 1.87 -16.54
C PRO A 159 -15.41 1.75 -16.16
N GLN A 160 -15.06 2.19 -14.95
CA GLN A 160 -13.70 2.10 -14.41
C GLN A 160 -13.26 0.67 -14.08
N VAL A 161 -14.20 -0.25 -13.87
CA VAL A 161 -13.91 -1.59 -13.36
C VAL A 161 -13.57 -2.53 -14.51
N ARG A 162 -12.40 -3.18 -14.39
CA ARG A 162 -11.95 -4.24 -15.29
C ARG A 162 -12.40 -5.60 -14.79
N ARG A 163 -12.20 -5.86 -13.50
CA ARG A 163 -12.46 -7.15 -12.86
C ARG A 163 -12.72 -6.97 -11.37
N ILE A 164 -13.57 -7.82 -10.81
CA ILE A 164 -13.78 -7.98 -9.38
C ILE A 164 -13.33 -9.37 -8.97
N ILE A 165 -12.69 -9.48 -7.83
CA ILE A 165 -12.31 -10.74 -7.15
C ILE A 165 -12.95 -10.70 -5.76
N LEU A 166 -13.66 -11.78 -5.43
CA LEU A 166 -14.22 -12.06 -4.11
C LEU A 166 -13.40 -13.18 -3.46
#